data_AF-A0A2T9YNG6-F1
#
_entry.id   AF-A0A2T9YNG6-F1
#
_cell.length_a   1.000
_cell.length_b   1.000
_cell.length_c   1.000
_cell.angle_alpha   90.00
_cell.angle_beta   90.00
_cell.angle_gamma   90.00
#
_symmetry.space_group_name_H-M   'P 1'
#
loop_
_entity.id
_entity.type
_entity.pdbx_description
1 polymer ?
#
loop_
_entity_poly.entity_id
_entity_poly.type
_entity_poly.pdbx_seq_one_letter_code
_entity_poly.pdbx_strand_id
1 'polypeptide(L)'
;MKHLELNDSVFLLFYGRDLLETGESYCPDTVDALPIIYKALNQAAQDSTVITVIVDRKSDSGSPTNVYRTRPDIKLTAVPTLCVLRSTGITSRLVETECFDFEDVLRFVSNRE
;
A
#
# COMPACT_ATOMS: atom_id res chain seq x y z
N MET A 1 -23.17 -7.66 -8.55
CA MET A 1 -21.72 -7.71 -8.26
C MET A 1 -21.04 -6.79 -9.26
N LYS A 2 -20.36 -5.72 -8.83
CA LYS A 2 -19.57 -4.88 -9.75
C LYS A 2 -18.22 -5.57 -9.92
N HIS A 3 -17.93 -6.05 -11.12
CA HIS A 3 -16.60 -6.52 -11.46
C HIS A 3 -15.72 -5.30 -11.76
N LEU A 4 -14.55 -5.26 -11.15
CA LEU A 4 -13.51 -4.31 -11.54
C LEU A 4 -12.80 -4.92 -12.74
N GLU A 5 -12.90 -4.28 -13.91
CA GLU A 5 -12.09 -4.65 -15.06
C GLU A 5 -10.65 -4.17 -14.78
N LEU A 6 -9.69 -5.08 -14.61
CA LEU A 6 -8.29 -4.77 -14.29
C LEU A 6 -7.51 -4.09 -15.43
N ASN A 7 -8.23 -3.51 -16.40
CA ASN A 7 -7.69 -2.66 -17.46
C ASN A 7 -7.28 -1.28 -16.91
N ASP A 8 -7.81 -0.90 -15.74
CA ASP A 8 -7.40 0.28 -14.98
C ASP A 8 -6.20 -0.06 -14.07
N SER A 9 -5.34 0.92 -13.82
CA SER A 9 -4.22 0.72 -12.88
C SER A 9 -4.79 0.57 -11.46
N VAL A 10 -4.56 -0.58 -10.84
CA VAL A 10 -4.98 -0.83 -9.45
C VAL A 10 -3.75 -0.81 -8.55
N PHE A 11 -3.80 -0.01 -7.50
CA PHE A 11 -2.78 0.04 -6.47
C PHE A 11 -3.29 -0.64 -5.20
N LEU A 12 -2.44 -1.46 -4.59
CA LEU A 12 -2.65 -2.00 -3.25
C LEU A 12 -1.76 -1.25 -2.28
N LEU A 13 -2.33 -0.60 -1.28
CA LEU A 13 -1.59 0.13 -0.24
C LEU A 13 -1.79 -0.57 1.11
N PHE A 14 -0.76 -1.26 1.58
CA PHE A 14 -0.71 -1.82 2.92
C PHE A 14 -0.15 -0.78 3.89
N TYR A 15 -0.87 -0.49 4.96
CA TYR A 15 -0.40 0.46 5.97
C TYR A 15 -0.82 0.06 7.39
N GLY A 16 -0.10 0.56 8.39
CA GLY A 16 -0.33 0.19 9.79
C GLY A 16 -1.65 0.75 10.33
N ARG A 17 -2.40 -0.05 11.10
CA ARG A 17 -3.63 0.39 11.77
C ARG A 17 -3.41 1.62 12.65
N ASP A 18 -4.37 2.53 12.62
CA ASP A 18 -4.43 3.69 13.51
C ASP A 18 -4.69 3.28 14.96
N LEU A 19 -3.97 3.90 15.88
CA LEU A 19 -4.19 3.78 17.31
C LEU A 19 -5.47 4.51 17.70
N LEU A 20 -6.28 3.89 18.56
CA LEU A 20 -7.54 4.50 19.00
C LEU A 20 -7.31 5.79 19.78
N GLU A 21 -6.16 5.94 20.46
CA GLU A 21 -5.89 7.10 21.30
C GLU A 21 -5.48 8.34 20.48
N THR A 22 -4.71 8.16 19.41
CA THR A 22 -4.14 9.27 18.63
C THR A 22 -4.84 9.47 17.28
N GLY A 23 -5.50 8.44 16.74
CA GLY A 23 -5.99 8.44 15.36
C GLY A 23 -4.87 8.34 14.31
N GLU A 24 -3.63 8.11 14.72
CA GLU A 24 -2.47 7.93 13.84
C GLU A 24 -2.04 6.48 13.79
N SER A 25 -1.43 6.07 12.68
CA SER A 25 -0.88 4.73 12.52
C SER A 25 0.07 4.35 13.65
N TYR A 26 0.02 3.10 14.10
CA TYR A 26 1.01 2.58 15.05
C TYR A 26 2.46 2.65 14.53
N CYS A 27 2.62 2.77 13.22
CA CYS A 27 3.88 2.73 12.50
C CYS A 27 4.27 4.16 12.09
N PRO A 28 5.36 4.73 12.62
CA PRO A 28 5.83 6.07 12.25
C PRO A 28 6.07 6.22 10.74
N ASP A 29 6.69 5.21 10.12
CA ASP A 29 6.92 5.20 8.67
C ASP A 29 5.62 5.33 7.87
N THR A 30 4.52 4.77 8.37
CA THR A 30 3.21 4.93 7.75
C THR A 30 2.71 6.37 7.87
N VAL A 31 2.87 6.98 9.06
CA VAL A 31 2.47 8.38 9.29
C VAL A 31 3.20 9.32 8.32
N ASP A 32 4.49 9.11 8.14
CA ASP A 32 5.33 9.95 7.28
C ASP A 32 5.08 9.70 5.78
N ALA A 33 4.89 8.44 5.37
CA ALA A 33 4.74 8.10 3.96
C ALA A 33 3.35 8.37 3.37
N LEU A 34 2.27 8.20 4.14
CA LEU A 34 0.91 8.30 3.61
C LEU A 34 0.63 9.65 2.90
N PRO A 35 1.00 10.81 3.47
CA PRO A 35 0.84 12.09 2.78
C PRO A 35 1.56 12.15 1.43
N ILE A 36 2.75 11.55 1.35
CA ILE A 36 3.58 11.52 0.15
C ILE A 36 2.93 10.62 -0.92
N ILE A 37 2.54 9.41 -0.53
CA ILE A 37 1.87 8.44 -1.40
C ILE A 37 0.58 9.01 -1.98
N TYR A 38 -0.30 9.57 -1.12
CA TYR A 38 -1.56 10.14 -1.59
C TYR A 38 -1.36 11.36 -2.49
N LYS A 39 -0.36 12.21 -2.20
CA LYS A 39 -0.01 13.34 -3.07
C LYS A 39 0.40 12.85 -4.46
N ALA A 40 1.27 11.84 -4.55
CA ALA A 40 1.72 11.28 -5.81
C ALA A 40 0.58 10.61 -6.60
N LEU A 41 -0.25 9.81 -5.93
CA LEU A 41 -1.42 9.17 -6.54
C LEU A 41 -2.42 10.19 -7.10
N ASN A 42 -2.72 11.24 -6.33
CA ASN A 42 -3.61 12.31 -6.78
C ASN A 42 -3.02 13.10 -7.96
N GLN A 43 -1.70 13.20 -8.07
CA GLN A 43 -1.04 13.92 -9.16
C GLN A 43 -0.97 13.10 -10.45
N ALA A 44 -0.62 11.82 -10.37
CA ALA A 44 -0.24 11.02 -11.54
C ALA A 44 -1.18 9.82 -11.82
N ALA A 45 -2.12 9.52 -10.93
CA ALA A 45 -2.92 8.31 -11.00
C ALA A 45 -4.42 8.55 -10.69
N GLN A 46 -4.99 9.67 -11.17
CA GLN A 46 -6.39 10.03 -10.89
C GLN A 46 -7.41 9.02 -11.41
N ASP A 47 -7.11 8.34 -12.51
CA ASP A 47 -7.96 7.30 -13.10
C ASP A 47 -7.67 5.90 -12.52
N SER A 48 -6.87 5.81 -11.47
CA SER A 48 -6.51 4.54 -10.84
C SER A 48 -7.47 4.20 -9.69
N THR A 49 -7.56 2.90 -9.39
CA THR A 49 -8.24 2.43 -8.17
C THR A 49 -7.18 2.15 -7.11
N VAL A 50 -7.35 2.72 -5.92
CA VAL A 50 -6.50 2.43 -4.77
C VAL A 50 -7.27 1.59 -3.77
N ILE A 51 -6.78 0.38 -3.49
CA ILE A 51 -7.30 -0.51 -2.46
C ILE A 51 -6.38 -0.39 -1.25
N THR A 52 -6.92 0.13 -0.15
CA THR A 52 -6.21 0.24 1.11
C THR A 52 -6.41 -1.02 1.96
N VAL A 53 -5.32 -1.52 2.52
CA VAL A 53 -5.31 -2.69 3.39
C VAL A 53 -4.68 -2.30 4.71
N ILE A 54 -5.51 -2.28 5.75
CA ILE A 54 -5.08 -1.99 7.11
C ILE A 54 -4.47 -3.25 7.69
N VAL A 55 -3.24 -3.12 8.20
CA VAL A 55 -2.45 -4.23 8.75
C VAL A 55 -2.15 -3.96 10.21
N ASP A 56 -2.27 -4.98 11.06
CA ASP A 56 -1.90 -4.88 12.47
C ASP A 56 -0.40 -5.07 12.69
N ARG A 57 0.06 -4.77 13.90
CA ARG A 57 1.44 -4.98 14.32
C ARG A 57 1.83 -6.45 14.11
N LYS A 58 3.03 -6.68 13.58
CA LYS A 58 3.59 -8.04 13.43
C LYS A 58 3.65 -8.81 14.75
N SER A 59 3.80 -8.10 15.88
CA SER A 59 3.84 -8.68 17.22
C SER A 59 2.48 -9.17 17.72
N ASP A 60 1.37 -8.77 17.09
CA ASP A 60 0.04 -9.25 17.44
C ASP A 60 -0.20 -10.61 16.76
N SER A 61 0.21 -11.70 17.42
CA SER A 61 0.16 -13.06 16.86
C SER A 61 -1.25 -13.54 16.50
N GLY A 62 -2.30 -12.98 17.11
CA GLY A 62 -3.69 -13.34 16.86
C GLY A 62 -4.32 -12.58 15.68
N SER A 63 -3.63 -11.59 15.14
CA SER A 63 -4.19 -10.75 14.07
C SER A 63 -4.45 -11.56 12.79
N PRO A 64 -5.67 -11.47 12.20
CA PRO A 64 -5.95 -12.07 10.90
C PRO A 64 -5.12 -11.44 9.77
N THR A 65 -4.64 -10.20 9.95
CA THR A 65 -3.84 -9.50 8.93
C THR A 65 -2.42 -10.07 8.79
N ASN A 66 -1.95 -10.88 9.75
CA ASN A 66 -0.68 -11.59 9.62
C ASN A 66 -0.64 -12.56 8.43
N VAL A 67 -1.81 -12.96 7.90
CA VAL A 67 -1.90 -13.79 6.69
C VAL A 67 -1.19 -13.15 5.50
N TYR A 68 -1.16 -11.81 5.41
CA TYR A 68 -0.47 -11.11 4.31
C TYR A 68 1.04 -11.30 4.34
N ARG A 69 1.62 -11.58 5.52
CA ARG A 69 3.05 -11.81 5.70
C ARG A 69 3.46 -13.22 5.26
N THR A 70 2.55 -14.19 5.33
CA THR A 70 2.82 -15.61 5.01
C THR A 70 2.32 -16.04 3.64
N ARG A 71 1.34 -15.33 3.08
CA ARG A 71 0.81 -15.60 1.74
C ARG A 71 1.87 -15.47 0.66
N PRO A 72 2.11 -16.51 -0.17
CA PRO A 72 3.21 -16.52 -1.13
C PRO A 72 3.06 -15.50 -2.27
N ASP A 73 1.83 -15.09 -2.55
CA ASP A 73 1.47 -14.09 -3.56
C ASP A 73 1.60 -12.63 -3.06
N ILE A 74 1.65 -12.42 -1.73
CA ILE A 74 1.75 -11.09 -1.13
C ILE A 74 3.10 -10.90 -0.45
N LYS A 75 3.48 -11.80 0.47
CA LYS A 75 4.73 -11.77 1.24
C LYS A 75 5.03 -10.38 1.79
N LEU A 76 4.08 -9.81 2.53
CA LEU A 76 4.24 -8.49 3.14
C LEU A 76 5.37 -8.54 4.19
N THR A 77 6.47 -7.84 3.91
CA THR A 77 7.64 -7.80 4.79
C THR A 77 7.53 -6.68 5.82
N ALA A 78 6.93 -5.56 5.44
CA ALA A 78 6.81 -4.36 6.27
C ALA A 78 5.63 -3.48 5.82
N VAL A 79 5.39 -2.39 6.57
CA VAL A 79 4.44 -1.33 6.20
C VAL A 79 5.12 0.02 6.40
N PRO A 80 4.82 1.05 5.58
CA PRO A 80 3.92 1.03 4.43
C PRO A 80 4.47 0.16 3.27
N THR A 81 3.58 -0.34 2.41
CA THR A 81 3.96 -0.98 1.15
C THR A 81 2.94 -0.62 0.08
N LEU A 82 3.39 0.01 -0.99
CA LEU A 82 2.58 0.39 -2.15
C LEU A 82 2.88 -0.56 -3.31
N CYS A 83 1.90 -1.28 -3.82
CA CYS A 83 2.03 -2.28 -4.87
C CYS A 83 1.23 -1.90 -6.11
N VAL A 84 1.72 -2.30 -7.29
CA VAL A 84 0.90 -2.38 -8.51
C VAL A 84 0.23 -3.75 -8.57
N LEU A 85 -1.10 -3.77 -8.69
CA LEU A 85 -1.90 -4.98 -8.86
C LEU A 85 -2.37 -5.11 -10.31
N ARG A 86 -2.07 -6.25 -10.91
CA ARG A 86 -2.54 -6.66 -12.24
C ARG A 86 -3.35 -7.95 -12.15
N SER A 87 -3.92 -8.39 -13.27
CA SER A 87 -4.59 -9.69 -13.38
C SER A 87 -3.69 -10.89 -13.05
N THR A 88 -2.38 -10.73 -13.20
CA THR A 88 -1.37 -11.74 -12.86
C THR A 88 -0.91 -11.67 -11.40
N GLY A 89 -1.40 -10.72 -10.60
CA GLY A 89 -1.00 -10.50 -9.20
C GLY A 89 -0.21 -9.22 -8.99
N ILE A 90 0.52 -9.15 -7.87
CA ILE A 90 1.40 -8.01 -7.56
C ILE A 90 2.65 -8.08 -8.46
N THR A 91 2.86 -7.05 -9.28
CA THR A 91 3.97 -7.01 -10.25
C THR A 91 5.16 -6.19 -9.78
N SER A 92 4.93 -5.17 -8.95
CA SER A 92 5.97 -4.31 -8.39
C SER A 92 5.51 -3.71 -7.07
N ARG A 93 6.46 -3.22 -6.25
CA ARG A 93 6.18 -2.58 -4.96
C ARG A 93 7.27 -1.59 -4.53
N LEU A 94 6.87 -0.62 -3.72
CA LEU A 94 7.74 0.18 -2.84
C LEU A 94 7.47 -0.24 -1.40
N VAL A 95 8.51 -0.36 -0.58
CA VAL A 95 8.47 -0.85 0.80
C VAL A 95 9.15 0.15 1.73
N GLU A 96 8.50 0.47 2.87
CA GLU A 96 9.04 1.31 3.94
C GLU A 96 9.65 2.62 3.42
N THR A 97 10.96 2.77 3.53
CA THR A 97 11.72 3.97 3.17
C THR A 97 11.63 4.33 1.70
N GLU A 98 11.33 3.36 0.82
CA GLU A 98 11.08 3.62 -0.60
C GLU A 98 9.81 4.47 -0.82
N CYS A 99 8.96 4.61 0.20
CA CYS A 99 7.76 5.44 0.15
C CYS A 99 7.99 6.89 0.63
N PHE A 100 9.22 7.25 1.03
CA PHE A 100 9.51 8.54 1.68
C PHE A 100 9.97 9.64 0.72
N ASP A 101 10.33 9.28 -0.51
CA ASP A 101 10.69 10.26 -1.53
C ASP A 101 9.53 10.48 -2.50
N PHE A 102 9.09 11.73 -2.62
CA PHE A 102 7.96 12.07 -3.47
C PHE A 102 8.22 11.77 -4.95
N GLU A 103 9.42 12.02 -5.45
CA GLU A 103 9.75 11.81 -6.86
C GLU A 103 9.85 10.32 -7.19
N ASP A 104 10.39 9.50 -6.27
CA ASP A 104 10.42 8.06 -6.43
C ASP A 104 9.00 7.47 -6.43
N VAL A 105 8.14 7.89 -5.50
CA VAL A 105 6.75 7.44 -5.46
C VAL A 105 5.98 7.94 -6.68
N LEU A 106 6.16 9.20 -7.09
CA LEU A 106 5.55 9.76 -8.29
C LEU A 106 5.96 8.98 -9.53
N ARG A 107 7.25 8.66 -9.69
CA ARG A 107 7.76 7.84 -10.78
C ARG A 107 7.15 6.45 -10.76
N PHE A 108 7.06 5.82 -9.59
CA PHE A 108 6.47 4.50 -9.44
C PHE A 108 5.00 4.46 -9.87
N VAL A 109 4.17 5.41 -9.43
CA VAL A 109 2.74 5.43 -9.78
C VAL A 109 2.47 5.95 -11.20
N SER A 110 3.42 6.68 -11.79
CA SER A 110 3.34 7.16 -13.17
C SER A 110 3.70 6.08 -14.18
N ASN A 111 4.58 5.14 -13.83
CA ASN A 111 5.04 4.10 -14.74
C ASN A 111 4.07 2.92 -14.75
N ARG A 112 2.99 3.07 -15.53
CA ARG A 112 1.84 2.15 -15.59
C ARG A 112 2.05 0.97 -16.54
N GLU A 113 3.28 0.72 -17.02
CA GLU A 113 3.61 -0.41 -17.90
C GLU A 113 3.79 -1.73 -17.14
#